data_AF-A0A3R8LZQ8-F1
#
_entry.id   AF-A0A3R8LZQ8-F1
#
_cell.length_a   1.000
_cell.length_b   1.000
_cell.length_c   1.000
_cell.angle_alpha   90.00
_cell.angle_beta   90.00
_cell.angle_gamma   90.00
#
_symmetry.space_group_name_H-M   'P 1'
#
loop_
_entity.id
_entity.type
_entity.pdbx_description
1 polymer ?
#
loop_
_entity_poly.entity_id
_entity_poly.type
_entity_poly.pdbx_seq_one_letter_code
_entity_poly.pdbx_strand_id
1 'polypeptide(L)'
;MRTVRRIQPIKSPCKPKLKVAAYARVSDSRLHHSLSTQISYYNRLIQAHPDWELVGIYYDEGISGKEQSNRQGFQNLIKDCYDGKIDRIITKSIARFGRNTVELLTTVRQLRLKNIGVTFEKENIDSLSSEGELMLTLLASVAQEESQNLSENIRWRIQKKFEKGIPHTPQDMYGYRWDGEQYQIEPNEAKVIRKVFKWYLDGDSVQQIVDKLNQEQVLTRLGNPFTVASIREFFKQEAYFGRLVLQKTYREAFSRNPKRNKGQRNKYIIENAHEPIVTKEYFELVLHEKERRYQLMHQESHLNKGIFRDKIFCSDCGCLMIVKVDSKHVKKTVRYYCRTRNRFGASSCPCRTLGEKRLLASFKSKLGIVPDKEWVENNIKHIEYDYGHHIIRVTPVKGRKYPIEIREGRF
;
A
#
# COMPACT_ATOMS: atom_id res chain seq x y z
N MET A 1 43.80 -31.52 -36.15
CA MET A 1 43.08 -30.45 -36.88
C MET A 1 41.59 -30.73 -36.84
N ARG A 2 40.74 -29.74 -36.58
CA ARG A 2 39.27 -29.93 -36.59
C ARG A 2 38.74 -29.79 -38.02
N THR A 3 38.01 -30.79 -38.49
CA THR A 3 37.43 -30.81 -39.84
C THR A 3 36.03 -30.20 -39.78
N VAL A 4 35.85 -29.02 -40.38
CA VAL A 4 34.52 -28.36 -40.48
C VAL A 4 33.91 -28.74 -41.83
N ARG A 5 32.79 -29.46 -41.81
CA ARG A 5 31.95 -29.68 -43.00
C ARG A 5 30.89 -28.58 -43.07
N ARG A 6 30.96 -27.76 -44.12
CA ARG A 6 29.93 -26.76 -44.43
C ARG A 6 28.75 -27.44 -45.11
N ILE A 7 27.64 -27.57 -44.40
CA ILE A 7 26.37 -27.98 -44.99
C ILE A 7 25.80 -26.77 -45.72
N GLN A 8 25.46 -26.91 -47.01
CA GLN A 8 24.81 -25.83 -47.75
C GLN A 8 23.34 -25.72 -47.35
N PRO A 9 22.80 -24.50 -47.16
CA PRO A 9 21.39 -24.32 -46.87
C PRO A 9 20.56 -24.78 -48.07
N ILE A 10 19.50 -25.54 -47.78
CA ILE A 10 18.47 -25.88 -48.76
C ILE A 10 17.90 -24.55 -49.29
N LYS A 11 17.85 -24.36 -50.61
CA LYS A 11 17.18 -23.20 -51.22
C LYS A 11 15.69 -23.28 -50.85
N SER A 12 15.26 -22.47 -49.89
CA SER A 12 13.85 -22.34 -49.53
C SER A 12 13.03 -21.92 -50.75
N PRO A 13 11.78 -22.39 -50.91
CA PRO A 13 10.89 -21.89 -51.94
C PRO A 13 10.64 -20.39 -51.76
N CYS A 14 10.18 -19.75 -52.84
CA CYS A 14 9.91 -18.33 -53.00
C CYS A 14 9.47 -17.67 -51.68
N LYS A 15 10.20 -16.66 -51.20
CA LYS A 15 9.86 -15.96 -49.95
C LYS A 15 8.41 -15.49 -50.04
N PRO A 16 7.55 -15.82 -49.05
CA PRO A 16 6.18 -15.30 -49.05
C PRO A 16 6.24 -13.77 -49.09
N LYS A 17 5.32 -13.16 -49.84
CA LYS A 17 5.21 -11.70 -49.89
C LYS A 17 5.00 -11.15 -48.49
N LEU A 18 5.67 -10.05 -48.19
CA LEU A 18 5.53 -9.34 -46.92
C LEU A 18 4.15 -8.70 -46.87
N LYS A 19 3.36 -9.01 -45.83
CA LYS A 19 2.02 -8.44 -45.67
C LYS A 19 2.11 -7.03 -45.09
N VAL A 20 1.82 -6.02 -45.92
CA VAL A 20 1.99 -4.60 -45.59
C VAL A 20 0.65 -3.91 -45.44
N ALA A 21 0.49 -3.18 -44.35
CA ALA A 21 -0.62 -2.25 -44.13
C ALA A 21 -0.11 -0.81 -44.08
N ALA A 22 -0.94 0.15 -44.48
CA ALA A 22 -0.65 1.56 -44.29
C ALA A 22 -1.58 2.19 -43.24
N TYR A 23 -1.07 3.17 -42.50
CA TYR A 23 -1.84 3.96 -41.55
C TYR A 23 -1.81 5.45 -41.90
N ALA A 24 -2.98 6.06 -42.00
CA ALA A 24 -3.17 7.47 -42.31
C ALA A 24 -3.96 8.18 -41.20
N ARG A 25 -3.59 9.42 -40.89
CA ARG A 25 -4.37 10.26 -39.97
C ARG A 25 -4.59 11.62 -40.58
N VAL A 26 -5.83 11.97 -40.87
CA VAL A 26 -6.20 13.24 -41.52
C VAL A 26 -6.67 14.24 -40.47
N SER A 27 -6.30 15.51 -40.63
CA SER A 27 -6.54 16.55 -39.60
C SER A 27 -7.86 17.29 -39.77
N ASP A 28 -8.57 17.13 -40.90
CA ASP A 28 -9.77 17.90 -41.26
C ASP A 28 -10.74 17.04 -42.09
N SER A 29 -11.97 16.91 -41.63
CA SER A 29 -13.04 16.14 -42.29
C SER A 29 -13.60 16.83 -43.54
N ARG A 30 -13.29 18.12 -43.77
CA ARG A 30 -13.81 18.89 -44.92
C ARG A 30 -13.02 18.70 -46.20
N LEU A 31 -11.85 18.05 -46.13
CA LEU A 31 -10.96 17.80 -47.27
C LEU A 31 -10.96 16.31 -47.64
N HIS A 32 -12.08 15.79 -48.18
CA HIS A 32 -12.15 14.42 -48.75
C HIS A 32 -11.05 14.15 -49.81
N HIS A 33 -10.57 15.19 -50.48
CA HIS A 33 -9.42 15.12 -51.40
C HIS A 33 -8.11 14.73 -50.72
N SER A 34 -7.93 15.03 -49.42
CA SER A 34 -6.70 14.75 -48.70
C SER A 34 -6.55 13.28 -48.28
N LEU A 35 -7.67 12.59 -47.97
CA LEU A 35 -7.67 11.17 -47.61
C LEU A 35 -7.53 10.28 -48.85
N SER A 36 -8.32 10.55 -49.89
CA SER A 36 -8.26 9.83 -51.17
C SER A 36 -6.86 9.91 -51.80
N THR A 37 -6.18 11.06 -51.69
CA THR A 37 -4.78 11.22 -52.11
C THR A 37 -3.82 10.36 -51.27
N GLN A 38 -4.01 10.29 -49.95
CA GLN A 38 -3.16 9.45 -49.08
C GLN A 38 -3.37 7.96 -49.33
N ILE A 39 -4.62 7.53 -49.53
CA ILE A 39 -4.96 6.15 -49.89
C ILE A 39 -4.33 5.79 -51.25
N SER A 40 -4.48 6.66 -52.25
CA SER A 40 -3.89 6.46 -53.58
C SER A 40 -2.36 6.40 -53.53
N TYR A 41 -1.74 7.24 -52.69
CA TYR A 41 -0.31 7.24 -52.46
C TYR A 41 0.17 5.90 -51.90
N TYR A 42 -0.43 5.41 -50.80
CA TYR A 42 0.00 4.15 -50.19
C TYR A 42 -0.31 2.92 -51.06
N ASN A 43 -1.44 2.92 -51.78
CA ASN A 43 -1.74 1.88 -52.76
C ASN A 43 -0.61 1.77 -53.80
N ARG A 44 -0.23 2.91 -54.40
CA ARG A 44 0.83 2.96 -55.42
C ARG A 44 2.19 2.58 -54.84
N LEU A 45 2.51 3.09 -53.66
CA LEU A 45 3.76 2.81 -52.96
C LEU A 45 3.91 1.31 -52.69
N ILE A 46 2.87 0.67 -52.13
CA ILE A 46 2.94 -0.75 -51.77
C ILE A 46 2.95 -1.64 -53.02
N GLN A 47 2.15 -1.30 -54.05
CA GLN A 47 2.13 -2.04 -55.32
C GLN A 47 3.43 -1.91 -56.12
N ALA A 48 4.20 -0.83 -55.94
CA ALA A 48 5.50 -0.66 -56.57
C ALA A 48 6.56 -1.66 -56.04
N HIS A 49 6.30 -2.31 -54.90
CA HIS A 49 7.19 -3.34 -54.35
C HIS A 49 6.65 -4.75 -54.67
N PRO A 50 7.30 -5.52 -55.57
CA PRO A 50 6.79 -6.82 -56.02
C PRO A 50 6.72 -7.88 -54.89
N ASP A 51 7.56 -7.71 -53.87
CA ASP A 51 7.64 -8.57 -52.69
C ASP A 51 6.61 -8.23 -51.61
N TRP A 52 5.76 -7.22 -51.80
CA TRP A 52 4.76 -6.79 -50.82
C TRP A 52 3.35 -7.18 -51.24
N GLU A 53 2.52 -7.45 -50.24
CA GLU A 53 1.08 -7.68 -50.37
C GLU A 53 0.34 -6.62 -49.56
N LEU A 54 -0.53 -5.85 -50.20
CA LEU A 54 -1.36 -4.87 -49.48
C LEU A 54 -2.48 -5.57 -48.72
N VAL A 55 -2.43 -5.52 -47.39
CA VAL A 55 -3.48 -6.06 -46.50
C VAL A 55 -4.62 -5.08 -46.34
N GLY A 56 -4.29 -3.79 -46.20
CA GLY A 56 -5.29 -2.76 -45.96
C GLY A 56 -4.67 -1.38 -45.69
N ILE A 57 -5.47 -0.35 -45.91
CA ILE A 57 -5.14 1.03 -45.57
C ILE A 57 -6.09 1.46 -44.46
N TYR A 58 -5.55 1.61 -43.26
CA TYR A 58 -6.29 1.99 -42.06
C TYR A 58 -6.16 3.50 -41.88
N TYR A 59 -7.24 4.15 -41.48
CA TYR A 59 -7.21 5.59 -41.28
C TYR A 59 -8.10 6.07 -40.14
N ASP A 60 -7.76 7.21 -39.58
CA ASP A 60 -8.61 7.94 -38.63
C ASP A 60 -8.80 9.40 -39.10
N GLU A 61 -10.02 9.90 -38.99
CA GLU A 61 -10.41 11.29 -39.31
C GLU A 61 -10.32 12.19 -38.06
N GLY A 62 -9.76 13.38 -38.21
CA GLY A 62 -9.52 14.31 -37.11
C GLY A 62 -10.73 15.20 -36.81
N ILE A 63 -11.45 14.91 -35.73
CA ILE A 63 -12.30 15.89 -35.05
C ILE A 63 -11.39 16.82 -34.23
N SER A 64 -11.72 18.10 -34.25
CA SER A 64 -11.09 19.19 -33.49
C SER A 64 -10.76 18.78 -32.04
N GLY A 65 -9.71 19.39 -31.48
CA GLY A 65 -9.07 19.00 -30.21
C GLY A 65 -9.89 19.07 -28.92
N LYS A 66 -11.20 18.80 -28.95
CA LYS A 66 -12.07 18.72 -27.77
C LYS A 66 -12.91 17.45 -27.67
N GLU A 67 -13.07 16.64 -28.71
CA GLU A 67 -13.76 15.34 -28.58
C GLU A 67 -12.92 14.18 -29.11
N GLN A 68 -12.66 13.27 -28.17
CA GLN A 68 -11.70 12.19 -28.19
C GLN A 68 -12.43 10.90 -28.58
N SER A 69 -12.97 10.86 -29.80
CA SER A 69 -13.67 9.68 -30.30
C SER A 69 -12.68 8.61 -30.78
N ASN A 70 -12.95 7.36 -30.41
CA ASN A 70 -12.17 6.15 -30.63
C ASN A 70 -11.36 6.14 -31.93
N ARG A 71 -10.03 6.00 -31.84
CA ARG A 71 -9.11 5.74 -32.98
C ARG A 71 -9.38 4.34 -33.56
N GLN A 72 -10.57 4.13 -34.11
CA GLN A 72 -11.04 2.81 -34.50
C GLN A 72 -10.20 2.23 -35.63
N GLY A 73 -9.72 3.07 -36.56
CA GLY A 73 -8.83 2.63 -37.64
C GLY A 73 -7.50 2.14 -37.08
N PHE A 74 -6.91 2.87 -36.14
CA PHE A 74 -5.71 2.41 -35.44
C PHE A 74 -5.94 1.14 -34.62
N GLN A 75 -7.05 1.05 -33.87
CA GLN A 75 -7.37 -0.15 -33.08
C GLN A 75 -7.56 -1.39 -33.96
N ASN A 76 -8.22 -1.23 -35.11
CA ASN A 76 -8.39 -2.30 -36.09
C ASN A 76 -7.05 -2.73 -36.69
N LEU A 77 -6.19 -1.77 -37.06
CA LEU A 77 -4.83 -2.04 -37.54
C LEU A 77 -4.05 -2.88 -36.52
N ILE A 78 -4.04 -2.44 -35.27
CA ILE A 78 -3.33 -3.15 -34.20
C ILE A 78 -3.92 -4.54 -33.98
N LYS A 79 -5.25 -4.70 -34.01
CA LYS A 79 -5.91 -6.01 -33.92
C LYS A 79 -5.46 -6.94 -35.05
N ASP A 80 -5.42 -6.46 -36.30
CA ASP A 80 -4.99 -7.27 -37.44
C ASP A 80 -3.49 -7.63 -37.38
N CYS A 81 -2.66 -6.78 -36.78
CA CYS A 81 -1.29 -7.13 -36.40
C CYS A 81 -1.25 -8.26 -35.36
N TYR A 82 -2.08 -8.21 -34.32
CA TYR A 82 -2.16 -9.25 -33.29
C TYR A 82 -2.70 -10.59 -33.85
N ASP A 83 -3.60 -10.54 -34.82
CA ASP A 83 -4.14 -11.70 -35.55
C ASP A 83 -3.12 -12.31 -36.55
N GLY A 84 -1.92 -11.72 -36.70
CA GLY A 84 -0.88 -12.21 -37.62
C GLY A 84 -1.17 -11.94 -39.10
N LYS A 85 -2.03 -10.95 -39.40
CA LYS A 85 -2.38 -10.59 -40.78
C LYS A 85 -1.41 -9.60 -41.41
N ILE A 86 -0.60 -8.91 -40.61
CA ILE A 86 0.27 -7.80 -41.02
C ILE A 86 1.68 -8.03 -40.50
N ASP A 87 2.67 -8.00 -41.39
CA ASP A 87 4.10 -8.10 -41.07
C ASP A 87 4.78 -6.73 -41.00
N ARG A 88 4.22 -5.71 -41.69
CA ARG A 88 4.76 -4.35 -41.68
C ARG A 88 3.68 -3.29 -41.79
N ILE A 89 3.87 -2.19 -41.08
CA ILE A 89 3.04 -0.99 -41.12
C ILE A 89 3.84 0.15 -41.74
N ILE A 90 3.24 0.91 -42.66
CA ILE A 90 3.81 2.14 -43.22
C ILE A 90 2.99 3.33 -42.76
N THR A 91 3.65 4.38 -42.29
CA THR A 91 3.00 5.61 -41.83
C THR A 91 3.89 6.82 -42.11
N LYS A 92 3.25 7.95 -42.41
CA LYS A 92 3.94 9.19 -42.80
C LYS A 92 4.93 9.68 -41.75
N SER A 93 4.58 9.62 -40.47
CA SER A 93 5.48 10.05 -39.40
C SER A 93 5.10 9.51 -38.02
N ILE A 94 6.04 9.62 -37.09
CA ILE A 94 5.85 9.26 -35.68
C ILE A 94 4.63 9.97 -35.07
N ALA A 95 4.53 11.28 -35.30
CA ALA A 95 3.42 12.10 -34.79
C ALA A 95 2.05 11.71 -35.37
N ARG A 96 2.02 11.04 -36.54
CA ARG A 96 0.79 10.50 -37.14
C ARG A 96 0.42 9.17 -36.49
N PHE A 97 1.40 8.34 -36.19
CA PHE A 97 1.21 7.01 -35.60
C PHE A 97 0.82 7.04 -34.11
N GLY A 98 1.41 7.94 -33.31
CA GLY A 98 1.09 8.10 -31.89
C GLY A 98 0.94 9.56 -31.47
N ARG A 99 0.05 9.85 -30.53
CA ARG A 99 -0.09 11.18 -29.90
C ARG A 99 0.70 11.32 -28.62
N ASN A 100 0.73 10.25 -27.81
CA ASN A 100 1.50 10.16 -26.58
C ASN A 100 2.76 9.32 -26.86
N THR A 101 3.94 9.86 -26.57
CA THR A 101 5.24 9.20 -26.74
C THR A 101 5.27 7.85 -26.01
N VAL A 102 4.66 7.72 -24.83
CA VAL A 102 4.58 6.46 -24.07
C VAL A 102 3.72 5.41 -24.81
N GLU A 103 2.56 5.81 -25.34
CA GLU A 103 1.64 4.91 -26.07
C GLU A 103 2.28 4.43 -27.38
N LEU A 104 2.92 5.36 -28.11
CA LEU A 104 3.72 5.10 -29.30
C LEU A 104 4.78 4.04 -29.01
N LEU A 105 5.64 4.29 -28.01
CA LEU A 105 6.74 3.39 -27.66
C LEU A 105 6.26 2.02 -27.24
N THR A 106 5.18 1.98 -26.45
CA THR A 106 4.58 0.72 -26.01
C THR A 106 4.08 -0.09 -27.21
N THR A 107 3.36 0.56 -28.13
CA THR A 107 2.80 -0.09 -29.31
C THR A 107 3.91 -0.61 -30.24
N VAL A 108 4.90 0.23 -30.56
CA VAL A 108 5.99 -0.15 -31.45
C VAL A 108 6.82 -1.29 -30.85
N ARG A 109 7.10 -1.28 -29.53
CA ARG A 109 7.79 -2.39 -28.86
C ARG A 109 6.99 -3.69 -28.91
N GLN A 110 5.68 -3.64 -28.68
CA GLN A 110 4.81 -4.81 -28.77
C GLN A 110 4.79 -5.41 -30.18
N LEU A 111 4.71 -4.56 -31.21
CA LEU A 111 4.77 -4.98 -32.61
C LEU A 111 6.14 -5.59 -32.94
N ARG A 112 7.23 -4.97 -32.49
CA ARG A 112 8.60 -5.49 -32.66
C ARG A 112 8.81 -6.86 -32.02
N LEU A 113 8.24 -7.12 -30.83
CA LEU A 113 8.29 -8.45 -30.20
C LEU A 113 7.60 -9.54 -31.03
N LYS A 114 6.67 -9.14 -31.91
CA LYS A 114 5.99 -10.02 -32.88
C LYS A 114 6.66 -10.00 -34.26
N ASN A 115 7.83 -9.38 -34.38
CA ASN A 115 8.55 -9.17 -35.64
C ASN A 115 7.75 -8.35 -36.67
N ILE A 116 6.88 -7.46 -36.20
CA ILE A 116 6.10 -6.53 -37.04
C ILE A 116 6.79 -5.18 -37.05
N GLY A 117 7.24 -4.73 -38.22
CA GLY A 117 7.95 -3.47 -38.38
C GLY A 117 7.03 -2.28 -38.64
N VAL A 118 7.39 -1.11 -38.14
CA VAL A 118 6.73 0.17 -38.43
C VAL A 118 7.72 1.08 -39.13
N THR A 119 7.41 1.44 -40.37
CA THR A 119 8.21 2.37 -41.18
C THR A 119 7.62 3.77 -41.10
N PHE A 120 8.43 4.72 -40.62
CA PHE A 120 8.12 6.14 -40.53
C PHE A 120 8.77 6.87 -41.69
N GLU A 121 7.98 7.30 -42.68
CA GLU A 121 8.51 7.86 -43.94
C GLU A 121 9.27 9.17 -43.75
N LYS A 122 8.71 10.10 -42.96
CA LYS A 122 9.29 11.42 -42.73
C LYS A 122 10.62 11.33 -41.99
N GLU A 123 10.69 10.45 -40.99
CA GLU A 123 11.89 10.23 -40.20
C GLU A 123 12.88 9.26 -40.89
N ASN A 124 12.47 8.62 -41.99
CA ASN A 124 13.22 7.61 -42.74
C ASN A 124 13.73 6.45 -41.84
N ILE A 125 12.87 5.97 -40.94
CA ILE A 125 13.24 5.00 -39.91
C ILE A 125 12.29 3.80 -39.93
N ASP A 126 12.87 2.60 -39.87
CA ASP A 126 12.15 1.34 -39.64
C ASP A 126 12.36 0.90 -38.18
N SER A 127 11.27 0.60 -37.47
CA SER A 127 11.33 0.19 -36.06
C SER A 127 12.05 -1.12 -35.80
N LEU A 128 12.30 -1.96 -36.81
CA LEU A 128 13.11 -3.18 -36.68
C LEU A 128 14.61 -2.94 -36.91
N SER A 129 14.99 -1.76 -37.42
CA SER A 129 16.41 -1.42 -37.63
C SER A 129 17.11 -1.05 -36.31
N SER A 130 18.44 -1.01 -36.35
CA SER A 130 19.27 -0.50 -35.25
C SER A 130 19.05 1.00 -35.01
N GLU A 131 18.87 1.79 -36.08
CA GLU A 131 18.56 3.22 -36.01
C GLU A 131 17.17 3.46 -35.39
N GLY A 132 16.20 2.62 -35.72
CA GLY A 132 14.87 2.63 -35.11
C GLY A 132 14.91 2.35 -33.60
N GLU A 133 15.71 1.38 -33.17
CA GLU A 133 15.88 1.09 -31.74
C GLU A 133 16.51 2.25 -30.97
N LEU A 134 17.52 2.90 -31.54
CA LEU A 134 18.15 4.09 -30.96
C LEU A 134 17.14 5.24 -30.82
N MET A 135 16.37 5.52 -31.87
CA MET A 135 15.34 6.55 -31.85
C MET A 135 14.26 6.27 -30.81
N LEU A 136 13.75 5.03 -30.74
CA LEU A 136 12.76 4.64 -29.73
C LEU A 136 13.32 4.80 -28.31
N THR A 137 14.60 4.49 -28.11
CA THR A 137 15.26 4.69 -26.82
C THR A 137 15.34 6.17 -26.44
N LEU A 138 15.74 7.05 -27.38
CA LEU A 138 15.78 8.49 -27.15
C LEU A 138 14.40 9.07 -26.83
N LEU A 139 13.38 8.69 -27.60
CA LEU A 139 11.99 9.08 -27.34
C LEU A 139 11.50 8.60 -25.97
N ALA A 140 11.93 7.41 -25.53
CA ALA A 140 11.61 6.90 -24.20
C ALA A 140 12.26 7.73 -23.09
N SER A 141 13.52 8.13 -23.28
CA SER A 141 14.23 9.00 -22.34
C SER A 141 13.54 10.35 -22.20
N VAL A 142 13.17 11.00 -23.31
CA VAL A 142 12.45 12.28 -23.30
C VAL A 142 11.09 12.15 -22.60
N ALA A 143 10.31 11.11 -22.93
CA ALA A 143 9.02 10.88 -22.30
C ALA A 143 9.13 10.62 -20.79
N GLN A 144 10.19 9.92 -20.36
CA GLN A 144 10.47 9.70 -18.95
C GLN A 144 10.82 11.01 -18.24
N GLU A 145 11.65 11.85 -18.85
CA GLU A 145 12.02 13.16 -18.32
C GLU A 145 10.80 14.09 -18.19
N GLU A 146 9.96 14.19 -19.22
CA GLU A 146 8.72 14.96 -19.17
C GLU A 146 7.79 14.49 -18.04
N SER A 147 7.66 13.18 -17.86
CA SER A 147 6.86 12.61 -16.77
C SER A 147 7.43 12.94 -15.38
N GLN A 148 8.76 12.99 -15.24
CA GLN A 148 9.42 13.37 -14.00
C GLN A 148 9.24 14.86 -13.72
N ASN A 149 9.46 15.72 -14.72
CA ASN A 149 9.28 17.16 -14.65
C ASN A 149 7.82 17.53 -14.29
N LEU A 150 6.83 16.87 -14.91
CA LEU A 150 5.42 17.07 -14.55
C LEU A 150 5.15 16.69 -13.08
N SER A 151 5.69 15.55 -12.63
CA SER A 151 5.55 15.10 -11.25
C SER A 151 6.21 16.05 -10.25
N GLU A 152 7.34 16.66 -10.63
CA GLU A 152 8.02 17.70 -9.86
C GLU A 152 7.22 18.98 -9.79
N ASN A 153 6.70 19.45 -10.92
CA ASN A 153 5.85 20.64 -10.98
C ASN A 153 4.58 20.49 -10.14
N ILE A 154 3.95 19.32 -10.15
CA ILE A 154 2.80 19.03 -9.28
C ILE A 154 3.21 19.09 -7.80
N ARG A 155 4.32 18.44 -7.42
CA ARG A 155 4.83 18.46 -6.04
C ARG A 155 5.15 19.89 -5.58
N TRP A 156 5.80 20.67 -6.44
CA TRP A 156 6.13 22.06 -6.19
C TRP A 156 4.87 22.91 -6.01
N ARG A 157 3.87 22.75 -6.88
CA ARG A 157 2.57 23.45 -6.76
C ARG A 157 1.86 23.12 -5.45
N ILE A 158 1.90 21.85 -5.03
CA ILE A 158 1.35 21.40 -3.74
C ILE A 158 2.09 22.05 -2.58
N GLN A 159 3.42 22.06 -2.62
CA GLN A 159 4.24 22.69 -1.59
C GLN A 159 3.98 24.19 -1.48
N LYS A 160 3.84 24.89 -2.61
CA LYS A 160 3.44 26.30 -2.64
C LYS A 160 2.06 26.57 -2.05
N LYS A 161 1.12 25.63 -2.19
CA LYS A 161 -0.17 25.72 -1.47
C LYS A 161 0.03 25.58 0.04
N PHE A 162 0.82 24.60 0.47
CA PHE A 162 1.09 24.39 1.89
C PHE A 162 1.83 25.56 2.55
N GLU A 163 2.77 26.20 1.85
CA GLU A 163 3.43 27.44 2.29
C GLU A 163 2.45 28.58 2.53
N LYS A 164 1.34 28.61 1.78
CA LYS A 164 0.23 29.57 1.94
C LYS A 164 -0.84 29.10 2.93
N GLY A 165 -0.63 27.97 3.61
CA GLY A 165 -1.61 27.38 4.51
C GLY A 165 -2.82 26.72 3.83
N ILE A 166 -2.80 26.58 2.50
CA ILE A 166 -3.92 26.03 1.73
C ILE A 166 -3.72 24.51 1.57
N PRO A 167 -4.71 23.67 1.95
CA PRO A 167 -4.62 22.23 1.72
C PRO A 167 -4.65 21.89 0.22
N HIS A 168 -3.92 20.84 -0.17
CA HIS A 168 -3.90 20.36 -1.57
C HIS A 168 -5.25 19.76 -1.97
N THR A 169 -5.77 18.92 -1.08
CA THR A 169 -7.06 18.26 -1.17
C THR A 169 -7.73 18.45 0.18
N PRO A 170 -8.97 18.96 0.22
CA PRO A 170 -9.74 19.00 1.46
C PRO A 170 -9.83 17.60 2.03
N GLN A 171 -9.47 17.46 3.29
CA GLN A 171 -9.59 16.22 4.02
C GLN A 171 -11.04 16.08 4.47
N ASP A 172 -11.63 14.93 4.20
CA ASP A 172 -12.90 14.57 4.81
C ASP A 172 -12.71 14.33 6.31
N MET A 173 -13.26 15.22 7.13
CA MET A 173 -13.18 15.17 8.59
C MET A 173 -14.61 15.08 9.15
N TYR A 174 -14.86 14.12 10.03
CA TYR A 174 -16.12 14.06 10.76
C TYR A 174 -16.25 15.33 11.62
N GLY A 175 -17.42 15.96 11.66
CA GLY A 175 -17.63 17.25 12.33
C GLY A 175 -17.44 18.48 11.44
N TYR A 176 -16.87 18.33 10.25
CA TYR A 176 -16.58 19.44 9.34
C TYR A 176 -16.99 19.18 7.90
N ARG A 177 -17.24 20.25 7.15
CA ARG A 177 -17.46 20.24 5.70
C ARG A 177 -16.58 21.31 5.05
N TRP A 178 -16.00 20.97 3.91
CA TRP A 178 -15.25 21.95 3.12
C TRP A 178 -16.23 22.71 2.22
N ASP A 179 -16.27 24.04 2.33
CA ASP A 179 -17.15 24.89 1.51
C ASP A 179 -16.50 25.36 0.19
N GLY A 180 -15.22 25.05 -0.01
CA GLY A 180 -14.41 25.54 -1.14
C GLY A 180 -13.19 26.31 -0.67
N GLU A 181 -13.28 26.96 0.50
CA GLU A 181 -12.28 27.87 1.04
C GLU A 181 -11.82 27.48 2.45
N GLN A 182 -12.75 27.08 3.32
CA GLN A 182 -12.49 26.73 4.72
C GLN A 182 -13.35 25.56 5.20
N TYR A 183 -13.06 25.07 6.41
CA TYR A 183 -13.87 24.06 7.07
C TYR A 183 -14.98 24.70 7.89
N GLN A 184 -16.22 24.36 7.53
CA GLN A 184 -17.43 24.72 8.26
C GLN A 184 -17.84 23.59 9.19
N ILE A 185 -18.31 23.94 10.40
CA ILE A 185 -18.79 22.96 11.36
C ILE A 185 -20.09 22.32 10.85
N GLU A 186 -20.14 20.99 10.84
CA GLU A 186 -21.40 20.25 10.69
C GLU A 186 -22.03 20.09 12.09
N PRO A 187 -23.13 20.80 12.41
CA PRO A 187 -23.62 20.92 13.77
C PRO A 187 -23.97 19.57 14.42
N ASN A 188 -24.52 18.62 13.66
CA ASN A 188 -24.93 17.33 14.19
C ASN A 188 -23.72 16.45 14.55
N GLU A 189 -22.72 16.41 13.67
CA GLU A 189 -21.48 15.65 13.90
C GLU A 189 -20.62 16.31 14.99
N ALA A 190 -20.62 17.64 15.08
CA ALA A 190 -19.90 18.37 16.12
C ALA A 190 -20.45 18.09 17.53
N LYS A 191 -21.78 17.94 17.68
CA LYS A 191 -22.40 17.50 18.95
C LYS A 191 -21.87 16.12 19.37
N VAL A 192 -21.71 15.20 18.42
CA VAL A 192 -21.16 13.86 18.67
C VAL A 192 -19.71 13.95 19.15
N ILE A 193 -18.87 14.77 18.52
CA ILE A 193 -17.48 14.97 18.94
C ILE A 193 -17.41 15.52 20.36
N ARG A 194 -18.21 16.54 20.69
CA ARG A 194 -18.28 17.11 22.04
C ARG A 194 -18.72 16.06 23.07
N LYS A 195 -19.73 15.24 22.76
CA LYS A 195 -20.15 14.11 23.61
C LYS A 195 -19.02 13.11 23.84
N VAL A 196 -18.33 12.69 22.78
CA VAL A 196 -17.20 11.73 22.85
C VAL A 196 -16.11 12.24 23.78
N PHE A 197 -15.75 13.53 23.67
CA PHE A 197 -14.69 14.12 24.47
C PHE A 197 -15.10 14.23 25.93
N LYS A 198 -16.35 14.65 26.17
CA LYS A 198 -16.94 14.70 27.51
C LYS A 198 -16.94 13.32 28.18
N TRP A 199 -17.52 12.32 27.54
CA TRP A 199 -17.56 10.95 28.08
C TRP A 199 -16.17 10.39 28.35
N TYR A 200 -15.21 10.68 27.47
CA TYR A 200 -13.84 10.27 27.69
C TYR A 200 -13.24 10.90 28.96
N LEU A 201 -13.43 12.21 29.18
CA LEU A 201 -12.97 12.88 30.40
C LEU A 201 -13.75 12.45 31.65
N ASP A 202 -15.03 12.10 31.52
CA ASP A 202 -15.88 11.61 32.61
C ASP A 202 -15.46 10.20 33.10
N GLY A 203 -14.54 9.52 32.41
CA GLY A 203 -13.99 8.23 32.82
C GLY A 203 -14.27 7.06 31.88
N ASP A 204 -15.11 7.24 30.86
CA ASP A 204 -15.48 6.14 29.97
C ASP A 204 -14.29 5.65 29.14
N SER A 205 -14.19 4.33 28.98
CA SER A 205 -13.27 3.72 28.03
C SER A 205 -13.71 3.95 26.59
N VAL A 206 -12.76 3.90 25.66
CA VAL A 206 -13.08 4.04 24.23
C VAL A 206 -14.09 3.00 23.74
N GLN A 207 -14.07 1.78 24.32
CA GLN A 207 -15.05 0.75 23.98
C GLN A 207 -16.46 1.15 24.44
N GLN A 208 -16.61 1.61 25.69
CA GLN A 208 -17.89 2.07 26.22
C GLN A 208 -18.44 3.25 25.41
N ILE A 209 -17.59 4.17 24.97
CA ILE A 209 -17.99 5.29 24.10
C ILE A 209 -18.53 4.77 22.76
N VAL A 210 -17.84 3.81 22.13
CA VAL A 210 -18.29 3.18 20.89
C VAL A 210 -19.64 2.49 21.08
N ASP A 211 -19.80 1.75 22.18
CA ASP A 211 -21.05 1.04 22.48
C ASP A 211 -22.21 2.03 22.68
N LYS A 212 -21.99 3.13 23.40
CA LYS A 212 -22.97 4.22 23.57
C LYS A 212 -23.37 4.85 22.23
N LEU A 213 -22.40 5.20 21.38
CA LEU A 213 -22.67 5.79 20.07
C LEU A 213 -23.47 4.85 19.16
N ASN A 214 -23.11 3.57 19.15
CA ASN A 214 -23.78 2.57 18.32
C ASN A 214 -25.19 2.25 18.87
N GLN A 215 -25.40 2.30 20.19
CA GLN A 215 -26.73 2.22 20.81
C GLN A 215 -27.61 3.43 20.46
N GLU A 216 -27.03 4.63 20.42
CA GLU A 216 -27.68 5.86 19.93
C GLU A 216 -27.88 5.85 18.39
N GLN A 217 -27.50 4.77 17.69
CA GLN A 217 -27.56 4.64 16.22
C GLN A 217 -26.82 5.76 15.46
N VAL A 218 -25.78 6.32 16.08
CA VAL A 218 -24.95 7.35 15.44
C VAL A 218 -23.98 6.67 14.47
N LEU A 219 -24.01 7.10 13.21
CA LEU A 219 -23.19 6.55 12.15
C LEU A 219 -22.06 7.50 11.74
N THR A 220 -20.99 6.91 11.20
CA THR A 220 -19.95 7.64 10.48
C THR A 220 -20.51 8.26 9.21
N ARG A 221 -19.77 9.19 8.61
CA ARG A 221 -20.17 9.84 7.34
C ARG A 221 -20.48 8.87 6.19
N LEU A 222 -19.83 7.70 6.18
CA LEU A 222 -20.06 6.66 5.16
C LEU A 222 -21.19 5.70 5.54
N GLY A 223 -21.97 5.99 6.57
CA GLY A 223 -23.08 5.15 7.05
C GLY A 223 -22.64 3.91 7.84
N ASN A 224 -21.36 3.81 8.22
CA ASN A 224 -20.86 2.68 9.00
C ASN A 224 -20.96 2.96 10.51
N PRO A 225 -21.14 1.93 11.37
CA PRO A 225 -21.02 2.07 12.81
C PRO A 225 -19.63 2.56 13.25
N PHE A 226 -19.56 3.20 14.41
CA PHE A 226 -18.28 3.60 14.98
C PHE A 226 -17.50 2.40 15.49
N THR A 227 -16.18 2.46 15.31
CA THR A 227 -15.23 1.47 15.83
C THR A 227 -14.29 2.12 16.84
N VAL A 228 -13.61 1.30 17.64
CA VAL A 228 -12.56 1.77 18.55
C VAL A 228 -11.46 2.51 17.79
N ALA A 229 -11.13 2.06 16.59
CA ALA A 229 -10.11 2.70 15.76
C ALA A 229 -10.54 4.12 15.32
N SER A 230 -11.78 4.28 14.85
CA SER A 230 -12.29 5.60 14.44
C SER A 230 -12.35 6.59 15.60
N ILE A 231 -12.79 6.16 16.79
CA ILE A 231 -12.84 7.04 17.97
C ILE A 231 -11.42 7.39 18.45
N ARG A 232 -10.46 6.47 18.36
CA ARG A 232 -9.05 6.78 18.67
C ARG A 232 -8.44 7.82 17.74
N GLU A 233 -8.89 7.91 16.50
CA GLU A 233 -8.45 8.96 15.58
C GLU A 233 -8.99 10.33 15.97
N PHE A 234 -10.16 10.40 16.63
CA PHE A 234 -10.70 11.69 17.08
C PHE A 234 -9.75 12.39 18.05
N PHE A 235 -9.15 11.64 18.98
CA PHE A 235 -8.17 12.15 19.94
C PHE A 235 -6.78 12.46 19.34
N LYS A 236 -6.61 12.30 18.03
CA LYS A 236 -5.37 12.67 17.31
C LYS A 236 -5.59 13.83 16.36
N GLN A 237 -6.84 14.23 16.14
CA GLN A 237 -7.20 15.15 15.08
C GLN A 237 -7.16 16.59 15.58
N GLU A 238 -6.11 17.31 15.18
CA GLU A 238 -5.88 18.67 15.66
C GLU A 238 -6.84 19.70 15.06
N ALA A 239 -7.51 19.33 13.97
CA ALA A 239 -8.55 20.15 13.37
C ALA A 239 -9.68 20.46 14.37
N TYR A 240 -9.97 19.58 15.33
CA TYR A 240 -11.06 19.84 16.29
C TYR A 240 -10.85 21.05 17.19
N PHE A 241 -9.61 21.52 17.36
CA PHE A 241 -9.31 22.78 18.03
C PHE A 241 -8.82 23.87 17.07
N GLY A 242 -9.13 23.75 15.78
CA GLY A 242 -8.86 24.77 14.76
C GLY A 242 -7.45 24.73 14.17
N ARG A 243 -6.65 23.69 14.43
CA ARG A 243 -5.30 23.57 13.88
C ARG A 243 -5.22 22.61 12.70
N LEU A 244 -4.70 23.09 11.57
CA LEU A 244 -4.35 22.23 10.43
C LEU A 244 -2.86 21.94 10.40
N VAL A 245 -2.51 20.68 10.14
CA VAL A 245 -1.12 20.27 9.91
C VAL A 245 -1.06 19.69 8.50
N LEU A 246 -0.40 20.41 7.60
CA LEU A 246 -0.25 20.03 6.20
C LEU A 246 1.04 19.21 6.02
N GLN A 247 1.07 18.41 4.94
CA GLN A 247 2.18 17.50 4.62
C GLN A 247 2.48 16.46 5.72
N LYS A 248 1.43 15.96 6.41
CA LYS A 248 1.51 14.79 7.32
C LYS A 248 2.04 13.52 6.62
N THR A 249 1.90 13.45 5.30
CA THR A 249 2.39 12.35 4.46
C THR A 249 3.08 12.87 3.21
N TYR A 250 3.94 12.06 2.61
CA TYR A 250 4.55 12.32 1.32
C TYR A 250 4.69 11.02 0.53
N ARG A 251 4.87 11.12 -0.78
CA ARG A 251 5.18 9.97 -1.65
C ARG A 251 6.64 10.06 -2.07
N GLU A 252 7.35 8.94 -1.98
CA GLU A 252 8.66 8.78 -2.59
C GLU A 252 8.50 8.45 -4.08
N ALA A 253 9.57 8.69 -4.85
CA ALA A 253 9.61 8.28 -6.24
C ALA A 253 9.31 6.78 -6.35
N PHE A 254 8.49 6.41 -7.34
CA PHE A 254 8.08 5.02 -7.62
C PHE A 254 7.25 4.32 -6.52
N SER A 255 6.93 4.99 -5.41
CA SER A 255 6.05 4.42 -4.37
C SER A 255 4.58 4.61 -4.71
N ARG A 256 3.81 3.52 -4.73
CA ARG A 256 2.34 3.56 -4.90
C ARG A 256 1.63 4.16 -3.69
N ASN A 257 2.18 3.96 -2.49
CA ASN A 257 1.55 4.34 -1.23
C ASN A 257 2.23 5.56 -0.61
N PRO A 258 1.46 6.49 -0.01
CA PRO A 258 2.03 7.57 0.78
C PRO A 258 2.68 7.03 2.07
N LYS A 259 3.80 7.64 2.46
CA LYS A 259 4.48 7.39 3.73
C LYS A 259 4.19 8.54 4.69
N ARG A 260 4.18 8.23 5.99
CA ARG A 260 4.03 9.25 7.04
C ARG A 260 5.30 10.11 7.14
N ASN A 261 5.11 11.42 7.20
CA ASN A 261 6.19 12.39 7.36
C ASN A 261 6.60 12.48 8.85
N LYS A 262 7.78 11.94 9.16
CA LYS A 262 8.42 11.99 10.47
C LYS A 262 9.57 13.03 10.54
N GLY A 263 9.70 13.89 9.52
CA GLY A 263 10.77 14.88 9.44
C GLY A 263 11.54 14.84 8.10
N GLN A 264 11.17 13.95 7.18
CA GLN A 264 11.82 13.86 5.86
C GLN A 264 11.45 15.02 4.93
N ARG A 265 10.36 15.73 5.23
CA ARG A 265 9.89 16.90 4.49
C ARG A 265 9.36 17.94 5.48
N ASN A 266 9.31 19.19 5.07
CA ASN A 266 8.67 20.25 5.85
C ASN A 266 7.22 19.87 6.17
N LYS A 267 6.76 20.28 7.35
CA LYS A 267 5.35 20.28 7.73
C LYS A 267 4.96 21.71 7.98
N TYR A 268 3.74 22.05 7.60
CA TYR A 268 3.21 23.39 7.77
C TYR A 268 2.08 23.30 8.78
N ILE A 269 2.21 24.04 9.88
CA ILE A 269 1.21 24.09 10.94
C ILE A 269 0.51 25.44 10.80
N ILE A 270 -0.81 25.39 10.68
CA ILE A 270 -1.67 26.57 10.59
C ILE A 270 -2.55 26.55 11.83
N GLU A 271 -2.25 27.46 12.74
CA GLU A 271 -3.07 27.72 13.91
C GLU A 271 -4.28 28.57 13.50
N ASN A 272 -5.40 28.41 14.19
CA ASN A 272 -6.65 29.15 13.94
C ASN A 272 -7.11 29.10 12.46
N ALA A 273 -6.96 27.93 11.83
CA ALA A 273 -7.27 27.73 10.42
C ALA A 273 -8.78 27.71 10.11
N HIS A 274 -9.60 27.42 11.11
CA HIS A 274 -11.07 27.34 11.01
C HIS A 274 -11.68 27.32 12.42
N GLU A 275 -13.01 27.43 12.49
CA GLU A 275 -13.73 27.43 13.76
C GLU A 275 -13.54 26.10 14.53
N PRO A 276 -13.09 26.15 15.81
CA PRO A 276 -12.86 24.96 16.61
C PRO A 276 -14.17 24.34 17.14
N ILE A 277 -14.29 23.01 17.09
CA ILE A 277 -15.37 22.27 17.76
C ILE A 277 -15.11 22.19 19.28
N VAL A 278 -13.86 22.15 19.72
CA VAL A 278 -13.48 22.21 21.14
C VAL A 278 -12.32 23.17 21.31
N THR A 279 -12.21 23.82 22.47
CA THR A 279 -11.06 24.73 22.70
C THR A 279 -9.76 23.94 22.79
N LYS A 280 -8.64 24.61 22.54
CA LYS A 280 -7.31 24.01 22.59
C LYS A 280 -7.02 23.45 23.99
N GLU A 281 -7.36 24.21 25.02
CA GLU A 281 -7.17 23.83 26.42
C GLU A 281 -7.97 22.56 26.76
N TYR A 282 -9.21 22.48 26.26
CA TYR A 282 -10.06 21.30 26.46
C TYR A 282 -9.49 20.06 25.75
N PHE A 283 -8.95 20.23 24.53
CA PHE A 283 -8.27 19.16 23.81
C PHE A 283 -7.02 18.68 24.54
N GLU A 284 -6.23 19.61 25.11
CA GLU A 284 -5.03 19.29 25.89
C GLU A 284 -5.37 18.46 27.14
N LEU A 285 -6.47 18.76 27.84
CA LEU A 285 -6.96 17.94 28.95
C LEU A 285 -7.22 16.48 28.52
N VAL A 286 -7.81 16.27 27.35
CA VAL A 286 -8.05 14.92 26.79
C VAL A 286 -6.73 14.19 26.51
N LEU A 287 -5.72 14.90 25.99
CA LEU A 287 -4.39 14.33 25.76
C LEU A 287 -3.69 13.96 27.07
N HIS A 288 -3.78 14.81 28.09
CA HIS A 288 -3.23 14.53 29.42
C HIS A 288 -3.92 13.32 30.07
N GLU A 289 -5.25 13.22 30.02
CA GLU A 289 -5.97 12.07 30.54
C GLU A 289 -5.62 10.77 29.79
N LYS A 290 -5.42 10.84 28.47
CA LYS A 290 -4.93 9.72 27.67
C LYS A 290 -3.53 9.27 28.08
N GLU A 291 -2.62 10.21 28.31
CA GLU A 291 -1.27 9.90 28.78
C GLU A 291 -1.30 9.30 30.20
N ARG A 292 -2.09 9.88 31.10
CA ARG A 292 -2.31 9.34 32.46
C ARG A 292 -2.83 7.91 32.44
N ARG A 293 -3.87 7.62 31.65
CA ARG A 293 -4.41 6.25 31.50
C ARG A 293 -3.38 5.30 30.93
N TYR A 294 -2.60 5.74 29.96
CA TYR A 294 -1.49 4.96 29.42
C TYR A 294 -0.47 4.63 30.51
N GLN A 295 -0.05 5.61 31.31
CA GLN A 295 0.91 5.42 32.40
C GLN A 295 0.37 4.49 33.49
N LEU A 296 -0.90 4.67 33.92
CA LEU A 296 -1.55 3.78 34.89
C LEU A 296 -1.62 2.35 34.37
N MET A 297 -2.05 2.15 33.12
CA MET A 297 -2.04 0.82 32.50
C MET A 297 -0.62 0.25 32.42
N HIS A 298 0.39 1.06 32.12
CA HIS A 298 1.78 0.60 32.08
C HIS A 298 2.23 0.16 33.47
N GLN A 299 2.02 0.98 34.50
CA GLN A 299 2.34 0.68 35.90
C GLN A 299 1.59 -0.54 36.43
N GLU A 300 0.27 -0.62 36.24
CA GLU A 300 -0.54 -1.80 36.59
C GLU A 300 -0.07 -3.04 35.84
N SER A 301 0.35 -2.89 34.59
CA SER A 301 0.94 -3.99 33.85
C SER A 301 2.33 -4.37 34.40
N HIS A 302 3.06 -3.50 35.10
CA HIS A 302 4.30 -3.90 35.78
C HIS A 302 4.03 -4.59 37.13
N LEU A 303 2.91 -4.26 37.78
CA LEU A 303 2.48 -4.78 39.09
C LEU A 303 1.67 -6.08 39.00
N ASN A 304 0.77 -6.22 38.03
CA ASN A 304 -0.04 -7.43 37.78
C ASN A 304 0.68 -8.47 36.90
N LYS A 305 2.00 -8.34 36.84
CA LYS A 305 2.99 -9.28 36.35
C LYS A 305 3.02 -10.58 37.14
N GLY A 306 2.71 -11.74 36.58
CA GLY A 306 3.16 -12.99 37.22
C GLY A 306 4.66 -12.92 37.58
N ILE A 307 5.05 -13.51 38.69
CA ILE A 307 6.40 -13.55 39.25
C ILE A 307 7.42 -14.00 38.20
N PHE A 308 7.04 -14.93 37.32
CA PHE A 308 7.86 -15.46 36.23
C PHE A 308 7.58 -14.84 34.85
N ARG A 309 7.04 -13.61 34.82
CA ARG A 309 6.77 -12.91 33.55
C ARG A 309 8.04 -12.76 32.72
N ASP A 310 7.91 -12.98 31.42
CA ASP A 310 8.99 -12.90 30.43
C ASP A 310 10.14 -13.91 30.66
N LYS A 311 9.97 -14.88 31.56
CA LYS A 311 10.94 -15.95 31.83
C LYS A 311 10.55 -17.31 31.26
N ILE A 312 9.25 -17.58 31.05
CA ILE A 312 8.76 -18.92 30.69
C ILE A 312 8.58 -19.07 29.18
N PHE A 313 9.26 -20.05 28.60
CA PHE A 313 9.20 -20.45 27.21
C PHE A 313 8.55 -21.83 27.10
N CYS A 314 7.76 -22.05 26.04
CA CYS A 314 7.24 -23.36 25.71
C CYS A 314 8.34 -24.22 25.08
N SER A 315 8.57 -25.45 25.57
CA SER A 315 9.55 -26.36 24.96
C SER A 315 9.15 -26.83 23.56
N ASP A 316 7.84 -26.94 23.29
CA ASP A 316 7.32 -27.48 22.03
C ASP A 316 7.44 -26.48 20.87
N CYS A 317 7.14 -25.20 21.11
CA CYS A 317 7.16 -24.18 20.06
C CYS A 317 8.25 -23.11 20.22
N GLY A 318 9.03 -23.16 21.30
CA GLY A 318 10.10 -22.20 21.60
C GLY A 318 9.62 -20.77 21.92
N CYS A 319 8.32 -20.48 21.85
CA CYS A 319 7.80 -19.13 22.04
C CYS A 319 7.65 -18.78 23.53
N LEU A 320 7.87 -17.50 23.85
CA LEU A 320 7.59 -16.94 25.17
C LEU A 320 6.08 -17.05 25.51
N MET A 321 5.77 -17.58 26.69
CA MET A 321 4.41 -17.75 27.17
C MET A 321 3.79 -16.40 27.60
N ILE A 322 2.51 -16.22 27.29
CA ILE A 322 1.73 -15.02 27.61
C ILE A 322 1.14 -15.16 29.01
N VAL A 323 1.38 -14.17 29.86
CA VAL A 323 0.74 -14.08 31.17
C VAL A 323 -0.67 -13.53 31.01
N LYS A 324 -1.67 -14.21 31.58
CA LYS A 324 -3.01 -13.65 31.78
C LYS A 324 -3.37 -13.77 33.25
N VAL A 325 -3.95 -12.70 33.80
CA VAL A 325 -4.53 -12.70 35.14
C VAL A 325 -6.03 -12.95 34.98
N ASP A 326 -6.52 -14.05 35.54
CA ASP A 326 -7.95 -14.34 35.58
C ASP A 326 -8.55 -13.67 36.81
N SER A 327 -9.45 -12.71 36.57
CA SER A 327 -10.18 -11.94 37.57
C SER A 327 -11.61 -12.46 37.79
N LYS A 328 -12.04 -13.53 37.11
CA LYS A 328 -13.41 -14.06 37.22
C LYS A 328 -13.71 -14.80 38.54
N HIS A 329 -12.74 -14.97 39.44
CA HIS A 329 -12.91 -15.70 40.70
C HIS A 329 -12.55 -14.79 41.88
N VAL A 330 -13.11 -15.09 43.07
CA VAL A 330 -12.89 -14.39 44.36
C VAL A 330 -11.39 -14.17 44.67
N LYS A 331 -10.50 -14.97 44.08
CA LYS A 331 -9.05 -14.78 44.13
C LYS A 331 -8.48 -14.63 42.71
N LYS A 332 -7.75 -13.54 42.45
CA LYS A 332 -6.98 -13.34 41.21
C LYS A 332 -6.02 -14.52 41.02
N THR A 333 -6.07 -15.18 39.86
CA THR A 333 -5.13 -16.27 39.53
C THR A 333 -4.30 -15.91 38.31
N VAL A 334 -2.98 -16.06 38.44
CA VAL A 334 -2.05 -15.81 37.35
C VAL A 334 -1.78 -17.12 36.61
N ARG A 335 -1.91 -17.09 35.28
CA ARG A 335 -1.71 -18.25 34.41
C ARG A 335 -0.86 -17.88 33.19
N TYR A 336 -0.03 -18.81 32.75
CA TYR A 336 0.85 -18.71 31.59
C TYR A 336 0.29 -19.55 30.45
N TYR A 337 0.06 -18.92 29.30
CA TYR A 337 -0.50 -19.55 28.10
C TYR A 337 0.55 -19.61 27.00
N CYS A 338 0.66 -20.74 26.29
CA CYS A 338 1.47 -20.80 25.09
C CYS A 338 0.93 -19.81 24.04
N ARG A 339 1.80 -18.94 23.52
CA ARG A 339 1.46 -17.91 22.52
C ARG A 339 0.90 -18.55 21.24
N THR A 340 1.59 -19.57 20.73
CA THR A 340 1.22 -20.29 19.51
C THR A 340 -0.14 -20.96 19.67
N ARG A 341 -0.36 -21.70 20.76
CA ARG A 341 -1.65 -22.34 21.06
C ARG A 341 -2.78 -21.33 21.22
N ASN A 342 -2.55 -20.24 21.96
CA ASN A 342 -3.59 -19.23 22.23
C ASN A 342 -3.97 -18.45 20.97
N ARG A 343 -3.07 -18.32 19.98
CA ARG A 343 -3.34 -17.62 18.72
C ARG A 343 -3.89 -18.53 17.62
N PHE A 344 -3.35 -19.74 17.49
CA PHE A 344 -3.61 -20.64 16.35
C PHE A 344 -4.36 -21.94 16.74
N GLY A 345 -4.64 -22.14 18.03
CA GLY A 345 -5.39 -23.31 18.51
C GLY A 345 -4.51 -24.48 18.95
N ALA A 346 -5.17 -25.54 19.44
CA ALA A 346 -4.52 -26.72 20.03
C ALA A 346 -3.73 -27.56 19.04
N SER A 347 -4.10 -27.54 17.75
CA SER A 347 -3.42 -28.26 16.68
C SER A 347 -2.00 -27.73 16.41
N SER A 348 -1.75 -26.44 16.62
CA SER A 348 -0.43 -25.83 16.36
C SER A 348 0.55 -26.00 17.51
N CYS A 349 0.10 -26.30 18.74
CA CYS A 349 0.97 -26.55 19.88
C CYS A 349 0.21 -27.27 21.01
N PRO A 350 0.70 -28.44 21.49
CA PRO A 350 0.04 -29.21 22.53
C PRO A 350 0.17 -28.58 23.93
N CYS A 351 1.14 -27.69 24.14
CA CYS A 351 1.43 -27.04 25.42
C CYS A 351 0.20 -26.40 26.08
N ARG A 352 -0.21 -26.94 27.23
CA ARG A 352 -1.34 -26.42 28.01
C ARG A 352 -0.94 -25.25 28.92
N THR A 353 -1.95 -24.63 29.52
CA THR A 353 -1.77 -23.52 30.46
C THR A 353 -1.03 -23.98 31.72
N LEU A 354 -0.04 -23.20 32.16
CA LEU A 354 0.68 -23.39 33.41
C LEU A 354 0.21 -22.38 34.46
N GLY A 355 -0.24 -22.83 35.63
CA GLY A 355 -0.64 -21.94 36.73
C GLY A 355 0.55 -21.48 37.56
N GLU A 356 0.60 -20.20 37.93
CA GLU A 356 1.69 -19.66 38.74
C GLU A 356 1.77 -20.31 40.12
N LYS A 357 0.63 -20.57 40.77
CA LYS A 357 0.58 -21.29 42.06
C LYS A 357 1.21 -22.68 41.97
N ARG A 358 0.97 -23.39 40.86
CA ARG A 358 1.54 -24.72 40.60
C ARG A 358 3.06 -24.64 40.44
N LEU A 359 3.53 -23.59 39.77
CA LEU A 359 4.95 -23.32 39.60
C LEU A 359 5.62 -23.01 40.95
N LEU A 360 5.07 -22.07 41.74
CA LEU A 360 5.58 -21.74 43.08
C LEU A 360 5.62 -22.95 44.01
N ALA A 361 4.58 -23.79 43.99
CA ALA A 361 4.55 -25.03 44.79
C ALA A 361 5.65 -26.02 44.38
N SER A 362 5.98 -26.07 43.08
CA SER A 362 7.03 -26.94 42.56
C SER A 362 8.42 -26.46 43.03
N PHE A 363 8.68 -25.15 42.98
CA PHE A 363 9.89 -24.54 43.54
C PHE A 363 10.01 -24.79 45.05
N LYS A 364 8.93 -24.60 45.83
CA LYS A 364 8.93 -24.85 47.27
C LYS A 364 9.27 -26.30 47.61
N SER A 365 8.72 -27.26 46.86
CA SER A 365 8.92 -28.68 47.13
C SER A 365 10.33 -29.19 46.81
N LYS A 366 10.95 -28.72 45.72
CA LYS A 366 12.26 -29.22 45.26
C LYS A 366 13.44 -28.40 45.78
N LEU A 367 13.26 -27.09 46.00
CA LEU A 367 14.33 -26.18 46.42
C LEU A 367 14.13 -25.59 47.82
N GLY A 368 12.97 -25.81 48.46
CA GLY A 368 12.67 -25.22 49.77
C GLY A 368 12.38 -23.72 49.75
N ILE A 369 12.36 -23.09 48.57
CA ILE A 369 12.22 -21.64 48.39
C ILE A 369 10.86 -21.33 47.77
N VAL A 370 10.22 -20.24 48.22
CA VAL A 370 9.07 -19.63 47.52
C VAL A 370 9.59 -18.39 46.79
N PRO A 371 9.79 -18.46 45.45
CA PRO A 371 10.35 -17.35 44.70
C PRO A 371 9.44 -16.13 44.76
N ASP A 372 10.00 -14.97 45.09
CA ASP A 372 9.38 -13.68 44.82
C ASP A 372 9.94 -13.08 43.52
N LYS A 373 9.43 -11.90 43.15
CA LYS A 373 9.77 -11.26 41.87
C LYS A 373 11.25 -10.89 41.79
N GLU A 374 11.79 -10.32 42.87
CA GLU A 374 13.19 -9.88 42.94
C GLU A 374 14.15 -11.07 42.85
N TRP A 375 13.84 -12.16 43.54
CA TRP A 375 14.62 -13.39 43.46
C TRP A 375 14.62 -13.97 42.05
N VAL A 376 13.47 -14.01 41.36
CA VAL A 376 13.38 -14.53 39.99
C VAL A 376 14.17 -13.68 39.00
N GLU A 377 14.14 -12.35 39.14
CA GLU A 377 14.93 -11.45 38.30
C GLU A 377 16.43 -11.67 38.46
N ASN A 378 16.89 -11.87 39.69
CA ASN A 378 18.31 -12.06 40.02
C ASN A 378 18.84 -13.47 39.75
N ASN A 379 18.01 -14.51 39.86
CA ASN A 379 18.46 -15.90 39.85
C ASN A 379 18.07 -16.69 38.59
N ILE A 380 17.04 -16.28 37.85
CA ILE A 380 16.53 -17.03 36.70
C ILE A 380 16.75 -16.27 35.40
N LYS A 381 17.48 -16.89 34.45
CA LYS A 381 17.63 -16.36 33.09
C LYS A 381 16.39 -16.67 32.26
N HIS A 382 15.99 -17.94 32.18
CA HIS A 382 14.73 -18.38 31.57
C HIS A 382 14.34 -19.78 32.08
N ILE A 383 13.08 -20.16 31.84
CA ILE A 383 12.48 -21.45 32.19
C ILE A 383 11.86 -22.03 30.92
N GLU A 384 12.19 -23.27 30.59
CA GLU A 384 11.50 -24.03 29.54
C GLU A 384 10.45 -24.93 30.18
N TYR A 385 9.19 -24.78 29.76
CA TYR A 385 8.09 -25.61 30.22
C TYR A 385 7.79 -26.72 29.20
N ASP A 386 8.01 -27.95 29.65
CA ASP A 386 7.74 -29.19 28.94
C ASP A 386 6.45 -29.80 29.47
N TYR A 387 5.35 -29.55 28.74
CA TYR A 387 4.04 -30.05 29.13
C TYR A 387 3.97 -31.57 29.06
N GLY A 388 4.59 -32.19 28.04
CA GLY A 388 4.52 -33.63 27.80
C GLY A 388 5.16 -34.45 28.93
N HIS A 389 6.28 -33.98 29.47
CA HIS A 389 6.99 -34.65 30.57
C HIS A 389 6.65 -34.09 31.95
N HIS A 390 5.80 -33.07 32.04
CA HIS A 390 5.51 -32.33 33.27
C HIS A 390 6.77 -31.81 33.97
N ILE A 391 7.77 -31.37 33.20
CA ILE A 391 9.05 -30.85 33.71
C ILE A 391 9.19 -29.38 33.30
N ILE A 392 9.77 -28.57 34.19
CA ILE A 392 10.36 -27.28 33.83
C ILE A 392 11.88 -27.35 33.93
N ARG A 393 12.57 -26.94 32.88
CA ARG A 393 14.03 -26.82 32.88
C ARG A 393 14.39 -25.37 33.17
N VAL A 394 14.96 -25.12 34.34
CA VAL A 394 15.33 -23.78 34.80
C VAL A 394 16.78 -23.51 34.42
N THR A 395 16.99 -22.44 33.67
CA THR A 395 18.33 -21.91 33.36
C THR A 395 18.62 -20.75 34.31
N PRO A 396 19.46 -20.94 35.34
CA PRO A 396 19.77 -19.87 36.28
C PRO A 396 20.70 -18.81 35.66
N VAL A 397 20.81 -17.64 36.30
CA VAL A 397 21.77 -16.58 35.89
C VAL A 397 23.22 -17.04 36.14
N LYS A 398 23.45 -17.76 37.24
CA LYS A 398 24.73 -18.40 37.58
C LYS A 398 24.48 -19.88 37.91
N GLY A 399 25.35 -20.77 37.41
CA GLY A 399 25.26 -22.21 37.66
C GLY A 399 24.76 -23.02 36.45
N ARG A 400 24.52 -24.31 36.67
CA ARG A 400 24.08 -25.25 35.61
C ARG A 400 22.55 -25.30 35.53
N LYS A 401 22.03 -25.57 34.34
CA LYS A 401 20.60 -25.80 34.09
C LYS A 401 20.13 -27.02 34.89
N TYR A 402 18.97 -26.92 35.53
CA TYR A 402 18.41 -28.00 36.35
C TYR A 402 16.91 -28.22 36.08
N PRO A 403 16.42 -29.47 36.10
CA PRO A 403 15.01 -29.77 35.94
C PRO A 403 14.27 -29.70 37.29
N ILE A 404 13.02 -29.23 37.26
CA ILE A 404 12.06 -29.35 38.35
C ILE A 404 10.83 -30.07 37.79
N GLU A 405 10.39 -31.14 38.45
CA GLU A 405 9.11 -31.79 38.14
C GLU A 405 7.96 -30.93 38.63
N ILE A 406 6.97 -30.71 37.77
CA ILE A 406 5.78 -29.96 38.10
C ILE A 406 4.81 -30.88 38.82
N ARG A 407 4.47 -30.52 40.04
CA ARG A 407 3.54 -31.27 40.90
C ARG A 407 2.24 -31.63 40.17
N GLU A 408 1.83 -32.90 40.19
CA GLU A 408 0.54 -33.34 39.66
C GLU A 408 -0.58 -33.03 40.66
N GLY A 409 -1.65 -32.38 40.20
CA GLY A 409 -2.78 -31.96 41.03
C GLY A 409 -3.57 -30.81 40.41
N ARG A 410 -4.89 -30.78 40.65
CA ARG A 410 -5.75 -29.65 40.27
C ARG A 410 -5.49 -28.49 41.23
N PHE A 411 -4.97 -27.37 40.73
CA PHE A 411 -4.76 -26.12 41.46
C PHE A 411 -5.45 -24.96 40.78
#